data_AF-Q8IMU2-F1
#
_entry.id   AF-Q8IMU2-F1
#
_cell.length_a   1.000
_cell.length_b   1.000
_cell.length_c   1.000
_cell.angle_alpha   90.00
_cell.angle_beta   90.00
_cell.angle_gamma   90.00
#
_symmetry.space_group_name_H-M   'P 1'
#
loop_
_entity.id
_entity.type
_entity.pdbx_description
1 polymer ?
#
loop_
_entity_poly.entity_id
_entity_poly.type
_entity_poly.pdbx_seq_one_letter_code
_entity_poly.pdbx_strand_id
1 'polypeptide(L)'
;MVTKIRAQLEETLSAIVVQSVDSNLVSIYDPSKEPALVFFRRGIPILYHGEINDDEILDFFNDNLEPAVKELSDDNFEHLTQASSGATTGDWFIFFSSAECTVCQRLYAVWESVGGKLKRKLNIARMNSLESGISTATRLGVLEAPAFIFLRQGKMYKYSAKQYSPEAFVQFAEKGYTQSHPQPVPAIPSAVNEFLGPLQSYFAAENITSLATLSIFALVALLFVGKKVAKIFSSEPAKTKNKSK
;
A
#
# COMPACT_ATOMS: atom_id res chain seq x y z
N MET A 1 -2.01 6.73 -41.71
CA MET A 1 -3.11 7.20 -40.82
C MET A 1 -2.61 8.31 -39.92
N VAL A 2 -1.57 8.09 -39.09
CA VAL A 2 -0.88 9.15 -38.32
C VAL A 2 -0.46 10.34 -39.19
N THR A 3 -0.12 10.11 -40.46
CA THR A 3 0.19 11.17 -41.44
C THR A 3 -0.92 12.20 -41.62
N LYS A 4 -2.19 11.83 -41.43
CA LYS A 4 -3.35 12.72 -41.59
C LYS A 4 -3.47 13.73 -40.46
N ILE A 5 -3.26 13.29 -39.21
CA ILE A 5 -3.34 14.13 -38.01
C ILE A 5 -2.00 14.76 -37.61
N ARG A 6 -0.93 14.49 -38.38
CA ARG A 6 0.43 14.97 -38.08
C ARG A 6 0.47 16.48 -37.83
N ALA A 7 -0.12 17.26 -38.73
CA ALA A 7 -0.13 18.72 -38.60
C ALA A 7 -0.85 19.19 -37.33
N GLN A 8 -1.98 18.54 -36.98
CA GLN A 8 -2.75 18.87 -35.78
C GLN A 8 -2.00 18.50 -34.50
N LEU A 9 -1.26 17.39 -34.49
CA LEU A 9 -0.41 17.00 -33.37
C LEU A 9 0.77 17.98 -33.20
N GLU A 10 1.39 18.38 -34.30
CA GLU A 10 2.48 19.36 -34.30
C GLU A 10 1.99 20.74 -33.82
N GLU A 11 0.83 21.20 -34.26
CA GLU A 11 0.26 22.50 -33.89
C GLU A 11 -0.28 22.51 -32.44
N THR A 12 -1.11 21.52 -32.09
CA THR A 12 -1.80 21.48 -30.78
C THR A 12 -0.86 21.13 -29.65
N LEU A 13 0.01 20.14 -29.86
CA LEU A 13 0.86 19.59 -28.79
C LEU A 13 2.29 20.12 -28.85
N SER A 14 2.65 20.90 -29.89
CA SER A 14 4.05 21.25 -30.17
C SER A 14 4.97 20.01 -30.25
N ALA A 15 4.40 18.89 -30.69
CA ALA A 15 5.05 17.59 -30.65
C ALA A 15 5.77 17.29 -31.98
N ILE A 16 6.97 16.73 -31.91
CA ILE A 16 7.65 16.19 -33.09
C ILE A 16 7.09 14.79 -33.36
N VAL A 17 6.49 14.60 -34.53
CA VAL A 17 5.92 13.30 -34.92
C VAL A 17 6.98 12.47 -35.66
N VAL A 18 7.29 11.31 -35.08
CA VAL A 18 8.20 10.31 -35.67
C VAL A 18 7.41 9.03 -35.92
N GLN A 19 7.56 8.46 -37.12
CA GLN A 19 7.00 7.17 -37.46
C GLN A 19 8.13 6.15 -37.59
N SER A 20 8.01 5.04 -36.87
CA SER A 20 8.91 3.89 -36.98
C SER A 20 8.14 2.76 -37.65
N VAL A 21 8.75 2.13 -38.65
CA VAL A 21 8.18 1.00 -39.41
C VAL A 21 9.06 -0.23 -39.14
N ASP A 22 8.43 -1.40 -39.04
CA ASP A 22 9.12 -2.68 -38.73
C ASP A 22 10.00 -2.60 -37.47
N SER A 23 9.47 -1.92 -36.45
CA SER A 23 10.21 -1.57 -35.25
C SER A 23 9.89 -2.48 -34.08
N ASN A 24 10.94 -2.96 -33.41
CA ASN A 24 10.81 -3.70 -32.16
C ASN A 24 10.16 -2.88 -31.03
N LEU A 25 10.02 -1.56 -31.19
CA LEU A 25 9.35 -0.69 -30.23
C LEU A 25 7.88 -1.07 -29.99
N VAL A 26 7.19 -1.66 -30.99
CA VAL A 26 5.81 -2.16 -30.80
C VAL A 26 5.78 -3.19 -29.68
N SER A 27 6.76 -4.12 -29.65
CA SER A 27 6.84 -5.14 -28.59
C SER A 27 7.08 -4.58 -27.18
N ILE A 28 7.58 -3.34 -27.08
CA ILE A 28 7.89 -2.67 -25.81
C ILE A 28 6.66 -1.91 -25.32
N TYR A 29 5.96 -1.21 -26.21
CA TYR A 29 4.88 -0.30 -25.83
C TYR A 29 3.49 -0.91 -25.96
N ASP A 30 3.20 -1.63 -27.04
CA ASP A 30 1.92 -2.30 -27.23
C ASP A 30 2.04 -3.51 -28.18
N PRO A 31 2.41 -4.70 -27.65
CA PRO A 31 2.51 -5.91 -28.48
C PRO A 31 1.16 -6.44 -28.95
N SER A 32 0.05 -5.86 -28.49
CA SER A 32 -1.30 -6.36 -28.74
C SER A 32 -2.07 -5.60 -29.81
N LYS A 33 -1.63 -4.38 -30.15
CA LYS A 33 -2.31 -3.50 -31.09
C LYS A 33 -1.32 -2.72 -31.95
N GLU A 34 -1.57 -2.72 -33.26
CA GLU A 34 -0.83 -1.90 -34.22
C GLU A 34 -1.78 -0.96 -35.00
N PRO A 35 -1.33 0.28 -35.30
CA PRO A 35 -0.08 0.90 -34.86
C PRO A 35 -0.13 1.26 -33.35
N ALA A 36 1.01 1.11 -32.67
CA ALA A 36 1.18 1.61 -31.31
C ALA A 36 1.42 3.14 -31.34
N LEU A 37 0.62 3.90 -30.60
CA LEU A 37 0.74 5.35 -30.51
C LEU A 37 1.24 5.75 -29.12
N VAL A 38 2.43 6.36 -29.07
CA VAL A 38 3.08 6.74 -27.82
C VAL A 38 3.44 8.22 -27.87
N PHE A 39 3.03 8.96 -26.86
CA PHE A 39 3.38 10.37 -26.70
C PHE A 39 4.36 10.54 -25.54
N PHE A 40 5.50 11.16 -25.80
CA PHE A 40 6.49 11.47 -24.76
C PHE A 40 6.33 12.91 -24.32
N ARG A 41 5.98 13.09 -23.04
CA ARG A 41 5.83 14.41 -22.41
C ARG A 41 6.70 14.48 -21.18
N ARG A 42 7.57 15.50 -21.11
CA ARG A 42 8.60 15.65 -20.06
C ARG A 42 9.46 14.39 -19.89
N GLY A 43 9.74 13.68 -20.99
CA GLY A 43 10.50 12.43 -20.99
C GLY A 43 9.72 11.20 -20.51
N ILE A 44 8.45 11.33 -20.13
CA ILE A 44 7.61 10.21 -19.68
C ILE A 44 6.71 9.77 -20.85
N PRO A 45 6.68 8.47 -21.21
CA PRO A 45 5.79 7.96 -22.26
C PRO A 45 4.36 7.76 -21.75
N ILE A 46 3.36 8.01 -22.60
CA ILE A 46 1.98 7.53 -22.41
C ILE A 46 1.53 6.78 -23.65
N LEU A 47 0.93 5.61 -23.45
CA LEU A 47 0.36 4.81 -24.52
C LEU A 47 -1.08 5.27 -24.81
N TYR A 48 -1.43 5.43 -26.08
CA TYR A 48 -2.83 5.48 -26.47
C TYR A 48 -3.32 4.07 -26.81
N HIS A 49 -4.32 3.60 -26.06
CA HIS A 49 -4.95 2.29 -26.24
C HIS A 49 -6.47 2.48 -26.43
N GLY A 50 -6.83 3.28 -27.43
CA GLY A 50 -8.21 3.52 -27.87
C GLY A 50 -8.38 3.10 -29.33
N GLU A 51 -9.55 3.33 -29.91
CA GLU A 51 -9.77 3.08 -31.34
C GLU A 51 -9.00 4.08 -32.19
N ILE A 52 -8.67 3.72 -33.44
CA ILE A 52 -7.92 4.64 -34.29
C ILE A 52 -8.88 5.68 -34.87
N ASN A 53 -9.13 6.71 -34.08
CA ASN A 53 -9.98 7.85 -34.39
C ASN A 53 -9.18 9.14 -34.17
N ASP A 54 -9.14 9.98 -35.19
CA ASP A 54 -8.31 11.18 -35.24
C ASP A 54 -8.61 12.15 -34.09
N ASP A 55 -9.89 12.40 -33.81
CA ASP A 55 -10.34 13.30 -32.73
C ASP A 55 -10.06 12.68 -31.35
N GLU A 56 -10.35 11.39 -31.16
CA GLU A 56 -10.10 10.69 -29.89
C GLU A 56 -8.61 10.67 -29.51
N ILE A 57 -7.73 10.48 -30.50
CA ILE A 57 -6.28 10.52 -30.32
C ILE A 57 -5.82 11.92 -29.89
N LEU A 58 -6.29 12.95 -30.58
CA LEU A 58 -5.95 14.35 -30.29
C LEU A 58 -6.43 14.74 -28.88
N ASP A 59 -7.68 14.46 -28.57
CA ASP A 59 -8.28 14.75 -27.27
C ASP A 59 -7.53 14.02 -26.15
N PHE A 60 -7.21 12.73 -26.35
CA PHE A 60 -6.49 11.97 -25.35
C PHE A 60 -5.10 12.56 -25.05
N PHE A 61 -4.31 12.91 -26.06
CA PHE A 61 -2.99 13.48 -25.82
C PHE A 61 -3.06 14.91 -25.29
N ASN A 62 -4.01 15.72 -25.76
CA ASN A 62 -4.22 17.08 -25.28
C ASN A 62 -4.67 17.10 -23.80
N ASP A 63 -5.53 16.18 -23.39
CA ASP A 63 -5.90 16.04 -21.99
C ASP A 63 -4.71 15.58 -21.13
N ASN A 64 -3.73 14.87 -21.71
CA ASN A 64 -2.62 14.22 -21.00
C ASN A 64 -1.24 14.81 -21.30
N LEU A 65 -1.18 16.14 -21.49
CA LEU A 65 0.06 16.91 -21.61
C LEU A 65 0.95 16.79 -20.38
N GLU A 66 0.34 16.63 -19.21
CA GLU A 66 1.03 16.47 -17.93
C GLU A 66 0.94 15.02 -17.43
N PRO A 67 2.05 14.44 -16.94
CA PRO A 67 2.04 13.13 -16.30
C PRO A 67 1.09 13.11 -15.10
N ALA A 68 0.20 12.12 -15.07
CA ALA A 68 -0.83 12.01 -14.05
C ALA A 68 -0.44 11.06 -12.89
N VAL A 69 0.51 10.16 -13.12
CA VAL A 69 0.96 9.19 -12.13
C VAL A 69 1.84 9.87 -11.08
N LYS A 70 1.52 9.65 -9.82
CA LYS A 70 2.28 10.17 -8.68
C LYS A 70 3.40 9.21 -8.28
N GLU A 71 4.56 9.73 -7.95
CA GLU A 71 5.66 8.94 -7.38
C GLU A 71 5.49 8.82 -5.87
N LEU A 72 5.47 7.59 -5.37
CA LEU A 72 5.44 7.30 -3.94
C LEU A 72 6.78 6.74 -3.45
N SER A 73 7.05 6.98 -2.19
CA SER A 73 8.19 6.46 -1.44
C SER A 73 7.76 6.18 0.00
N ASP A 74 8.63 5.53 0.77
CA ASP A 74 8.43 5.31 2.20
C ASP A 74 8.17 6.63 2.95
N ASP A 75 8.80 7.73 2.53
CA ASP A 75 8.68 9.04 3.17
C ASP A 75 7.32 9.72 2.94
N ASN A 76 6.72 9.51 1.77
CA ASN A 76 5.52 10.26 1.36
C ASN A 76 4.24 9.42 1.33
N PHE A 77 4.34 8.09 1.37
CA PHE A 77 3.21 7.20 1.18
C PHE A 77 2.11 7.46 2.21
N GLU A 78 2.43 7.45 3.50
CA GLU A 78 1.40 7.65 4.54
C GLU A 78 0.86 9.07 4.54
N HIS A 79 1.73 10.06 4.34
CA HIS A 79 1.33 11.46 4.27
C HIS A 79 0.31 11.69 3.14
N LEU A 80 0.59 11.15 1.96
CA LEU A 80 -0.25 11.34 0.78
C LEU A 80 -1.48 10.45 0.78
N THR A 81 -1.37 9.18 1.17
CA THR A 81 -2.46 8.20 1.01
C THR A 81 -3.35 8.08 2.24
N GLN A 82 -2.83 8.36 3.45
CA GLN A 82 -3.50 8.11 4.73
C GLN A 82 -4.02 6.66 4.85
N ALA A 83 -3.27 5.70 4.29
CA ALA A 83 -3.72 4.32 4.14
C ALA A 83 -3.93 3.61 5.48
N SER A 84 -3.01 3.75 6.44
CA SER A 84 -3.09 3.03 7.72
C SER A 84 -4.14 3.58 8.69
N SER A 85 -4.57 4.84 8.56
CA SER A 85 -5.59 5.44 9.43
C SER A 85 -7.02 5.10 9.01
N GLY A 86 -7.20 4.50 7.82
CA GLY A 86 -8.50 4.26 7.21
C GLY A 86 -9.15 5.50 6.60
N ALA A 87 -8.61 6.69 6.84
CA ALA A 87 -9.07 7.97 6.31
C ALA A 87 -8.30 8.34 5.03
N THR A 88 -8.37 7.48 4.01
CA THR A 88 -7.59 7.69 2.78
C THR A 88 -7.97 9.01 2.10
N THR A 89 -7.00 9.68 1.47
CA THR A 89 -7.21 10.93 0.69
C THR A 89 -7.86 10.65 -0.67
N GLY A 90 -8.92 9.84 -0.66
CA GLY A 90 -9.51 9.21 -1.83
C GLY A 90 -8.98 7.79 -2.07
N ASP A 91 -9.40 7.21 -3.19
CA ASP A 91 -8.97 5.88 -3.62
C ASP A 91 -7.60 5.99 -4.33
N TRP A 92 -6.73 5.00 -4.14
CA TRP A 92 -5.38 4.97 -4.74
C TRP A 92 -5.14 3.64 -5.44
N PHE A 93 -4.70 3.67 -6.70
CA PHE A 93 -4.21 2.49 -7.39
C PHE A 93 -2.72 2.62 -7.64
N ILE A 94 -1.95 1.69 -7.08
CA ILE A 94 -0.50 1.82 -6.93
C ILE A 94 0.20 0.68 -7.66
N PHE A 95 1.13 1.04 -8.54
CA PHE A 95 2.05 0.12 -9.21
C PHE A 95 3.38 0.06 -8.46
N PHE A 96 3.67 -1.08 -7.87
CA PHE A 96 4.97 -1.41 -7.30
C PHE A 96 5.86 -1.97 -8.39
N SER A 97 6.89 -1.21 -8.74
CA SER A 97 7.85 -1.49 -9.80
C SER A 97 9.25 -1.72 -9.22
N SER A 98 10.18 -2.20 -10.05
CA SER A 98 11.60 -2.26 -9.75
C SER A 98 12.41 -1.85 -10.98
N ALA A 99 13.58 -1.24 -10.78
CA ALA A 99 14.51 -0.90 -11.85
C ALA A 99 15.07 -2.15 -12.57
N GLU A 100 15.18 -3.27 -11.85
CA GLU A 100 15.69 -4.56 -12.36
C GLU A 100 14.62 -5.37 -13.12
N CYS A 101 13.37 -4.91 -13.10
CA CYS A 101 12.23 -5.59 -13.69
C CYS A 101 11.95 -5.09 -15.12
N THR A 102 12.32 -5.91 -16.12
CA THR A 102 12.12 -5.59 -17.55
C THR A 102 10.65 -5.43 -17.93
N VAL A 103 9.77 -6.25 -17.35
CA VAL A 103 8.31 -6.12 -17.54
C VAL A 103 7.82 -4.78 -17.00
N CYS A 104 8.35 -4.34 -15.84
CA CYS A 104 7.94 -3.09 -15.22
C CYS A 104 8.23 -1.89 -16.11
N GLN A 105 9.40 -1.87 -16.76
CA GLN A 105 9.78 -0.81 -17.71
C GLN A 105 8.80 -0.70 -18.88
N ARG A 106 8.32 -1.85 -19.41
CA ARG A 106 7.32 -1.87 -20.50
C ARG A 106 5.95 -1.33 -20.04
N LEU A 107 5.62 -1.51 -18.77
CA LEU A 107 4.35 -1.06 -18.22
C LEU A 107 4.31 0.42 -17.89
N TYR A 108 5.41 1.18 -17.98
CA TYR A 108 5.40 2.60 -17.64
C TYR A 108 4.45 3.41 -18.54
N ALA A 109 4.51 3.19 -19.86
CA ALA A 109 3.61 3.87 -20.79
C ALA A 109 2.15 3.47 -20.59
N VAL A 110 1.91 2.18 -20.33
CA VAL A 110 0.57 1.62 -20.02
C VAL A 110 0.02 2.24 -18.73
N TRP A 111 0.84 2.32 -17.69
CA TRP A 111 0.43 2.83 -16.38
C TRP A 111 0.13 4.33 -16.43
N GLU A 112 0.86 5.09 -17.24
CA GLU A 112 0.54 6.48 -17.55
C GLU A 112 -0.81 6.62 -18.27
N SER A 113 -1.19 5.66 -19.13
CA SER A 113 -2.52 5.65 -19.76
C SER A 113 -3.63 5.43 -18.74
N VAL A 114 -3.41 4.52 -17.77
CA VAL A 114 -4.31 4.31 -16.64
C VAL A 114 -4.43 5.60 -15.83
N GLY A 115 -3.30 6.24 -15.53
CA GLY A 115 -3.18 7.58 -14.96
C GLY A 115 -4.09 8.59 -15.66
N GLY A 116 -3.89 8.76 -16.96
CA GLY A 116 -4.63 9.72 -17.78
C GLY A 116 -6.13 9.46 -17.80
N LYS A 117 -6.55 8.20 -17.92
CA LYS A 117 -7.97 7.79 -17.94
C LYS A 117 -8.66 7.99 -16.58
N LEU A 118 -7.94 7.86 -15.46
CA LEU A 118 -8.51 7.85 -14.11
C LEU A 118 -8.21 9.10 -13.26
N LYS A 119 -7.38 10.04 -13.72
CA LYS A 119 -6.91 11.22 -12.95
C LYS A 119 -8.00 12.10 -12.30
N ARG A 120 -9.25 12.04 -12.79
CA ARG A 120 -10.40 12.78 -12.25
C ARG A 120 -11.30 11.93 -11.33
N LYS A 121 -11.02 10.63 -11.20
CA LYS A 121 -11.82 9.65 -10.45
C LYS A 121 -11.09 9.11 -9.21
N LEU A 122 -9.79 8.82 -9.35
CA LEU A 122 -8.97 8.27 -8.27
C LEU A 122 -7.48 8.58 -8.51
N ASN A 123 -6.66 8.39 -7.48
CA ASN A 123 -5.24 8.65 -7.55
C ASN A 123 -4.49 7.46 -8.15
N ILE A 124 -3.70 7.69 -9.20
CA ILE A 124 -2.80 6.68 -9.75
C ILE A 124 -1.37 7.00 -9.30
N ALA A 125 -0.67 5.98 -8.84
CA ALA A 125 0.68 6.12 -8.34
C ALA A 125 1.59 4.96 -8.73
N ARG A 126 2.88 5.18 -8.63
CA ARG A 126 3.90 4.14 -8.74
C ARG A 126 4.93 4.27 -7.61
N MET A 127 5.64 3.19 -7.32
CA MET A 127 6.63 3.12 -6.24
C MET A 127 7.71 2.09 -6.58
N ASN A 128 8.98 2.41 -6.37
CA ASN A 128 10.06 1.44 -6.50
C ASN A 128 10.16 0.56 -5.23
N SER A 129 9.79 -0.71 -5.34
CA SER A 129 9.74 -1.65 -4.21
C SER A 129 11.12 -2.15 -3.76
N LEU A 130 12.18 -1.92 -4.53
CA LEU A 130 13.57 -2.30 -4.19
C LEU A 130 14.47 -1.10 -3.86
N GLU A 131 13.93 0.12 -3.86
CA GLU A 131 14.69 1.34 -3.54
C GLU A 131 13.89 2.24 -2.59
N SER A 132 13.19 3.25 -3.10
CA SER A 132 12.55 4.30 -2.32
C SER A 132 11.33 3.83 -1.51
N GLY A 133 10.79 2.64 -1.77
CA GLY A 133 9.56 2.13 -1.18
C GLY A 133 9.67 0.74 -0.55
N ILE A 134 10.87 0.30 -0.15
CA ILE A 134 11.12 -1.05 0.38
C ILE A 134 10.25 -1.35 1.59
N SER A 135 10.17 -0.42 2.56
CA SER A 135 9.48 -0.64 3.82
C SER A 135 7.98 -0.74 3.61
N THR A 136 7.43 0.14 2.78
CA THR A 136 6.02 0.16 2.41
C THR A 136 5.64 -1.07 1.59
N ALA A 137 6.44 -1.43 0.59
CA ALA A 137 6.24 -2.64 -0.21
C ALA A 137 6.21 -3.88 0.69
N THR A 138 7.18 -4.02 1.60
CA THR A 138 7.25 -5.13 2.56
C THR A 138 6.02 -5.14 3.47
N ARG A 139 5.65 -3.99 4.05
CA ARG A 139 4.47 -3.86 4.92
C ARG A 139 3.18 -4.28 4.21
N LEU A 140 3.01 -3.91 2.94
CA LEU A 140 1.84 -4.28 2.14
C LEU A 140 1.95 -5.67 1.50
N GLY A 141 2.99 -6.44 1.83
CA GLY A 141 3.20 -7.80 1.35
C GLY A 141 3.42 -7.86 -0.17
N VAL A 142 4.16 -6.90 -0.71
CA VAL A 142 4.71 -6.91 -2.08
C VAL A 142 6.09 -7.53 -2.00
N LEU A 143 6.22 -8.76 -2.47
CA LEU A 143 7.47 -9.52 -2.46
C LEU A 143 8.23 -9.42 -3.79
N GLU A 144 7.50 -9.25 -4.89
CA GLU A 144 8.04 -9.23 -6.24
C GLU A 144 7.35 -8.14 -7.07
N ALA A 145 8.09 -7.57 -8.02
CA ALA A 145 7.58 -6.62 -9.00
C ALA A 145 7.38 -7.31 -10.37
N PRO A 146 6.38 -6.92 -11.18
CA PRO A 146 5.39 -5.88 -10.91
C PRO A 146 4.29 -6.37 -9.95
N ALA A 147 3.83 -5.50 -9.05
CA ALA A 147 2.62 -5.73 -8.25
C ALA A 147 1.71 -4.51 -8.27
N PHE A 148 0.40 -4.72 -8.14
CA PHE A 148 -0.57 -3.62 -8.14
C PHE A 148 -1.54 -3.77 -6.98
N ILE A 149 -1.70 -2.68 -6.23
CA ILE A 149 -2.57 -2.64 -5.04
C ILE A 149 -3.52 -1.46 -5.18
N PHE A 150 -4.81 -1.74 -5.09
CA PHE A 150 -5.85 -0.73 -4.99
C PHE A 150 -6.24 -0.53 -3.52
N LEU A 151 -6.13 0.70 -3.03
CA LEU A 151 -6.47 1.12 -1.68
C LEU A 151 -7.80 1.87 -1.71
N ARG A 152 -8.74 1.41 -0.89
CA ARG A 152 -10.06 2.02 -0.77
C ARG A 152 -10.64 1.74 0.61
N GLN A 153 -11.05 2.80 1.31
CA GLN A 153 -11.79 2.71 2.59
C GLN A 153 -11.08 1.81 3.63
N GLY A 154 -9.78 2.01 3.82
CA GLY A 154 -8.96 1.25 4.78
C GLY A 154 -8.71 -0.21 4.39
N LYS A 155 -9.09 -0.62 3.17
CA LYS A 155 -8.84 -1.94 2.62
C LYS A 155 -7.91 -1.84 1.42
N MET A 156 -7.15 -2.90 1.21
CA MET A 156 -6.33 -3.10 0.03
C MET A 156 -6.81 -4.31 -0.76
N TYR A 157 -6.73 -4.18 -2.08
CA TYR A 157 -7.18 -5.17 -3.06
C TYR A 157 -6.03 -5.41 -4.04
N LYS A 158 -5.50 -6.63 -4.07
CA LYS A 158 -4.39 -6.99 -4.97
C LYS A 158 -4.93 -7.30 -6.36
N TYR A 159 -4.29 -6.75 -7.40
CA TYR A 159 -4.56 -7.16 -8.77
C TYR A 159 -3.89 -8.50 -9.04
N SER A 160 -4.67 -9.56 -9.28
CA SER A 160 -4.15 -10.92 -9.51
C SER A 160 -4.33 -11.41 -10.95
N ALA A 161 -4.94 -10.62 -11.82
CA ALA A 161 -5.08 -10.96 -13.23
C ALA A 161 -3.73 -10.84 -13.96
N LYS A 162 -3.56 -11.61 -15.04
CA LYS A 162 -2.32 -11.63 -15.84
C LYS A 162 -2.36 -10.70 -17.06
N GLN A 163 -3.46 -9.97 -17.22
CA GLN A 163 -3.62 -8.98 -18.28
C GLN A 163 -3.09 -7.63 -17.82
N TYR A 164 -2.16 -7.02 -18.55
CA TYR A 164 -1.56 -5.73 -18.21
C TYR A 164 -1.84 -4.66 -19.29
N SER A 165 -3.10 -4.54 -19.73
CA SER A 165 -3.54 -3.45 -20.60
C SER A 165 -4.17 -2.31 -19.80
N PRO A 166 -4.21 -1.07 -20.33
CA PRO A 166 -4.89 0.03 -19.65
C PRO A 166 -6.34 -0.29 -19.28
N GLU A 167 -7.06 -1.00 -20.14
CA GLU A 167 -8.47 -1.35 -20.00
C GLU A 167 -8.67 -2.33 -18.85
N ALA A 168 -7.80 -3.35 -18.74
CA ALA A 168 -7.88 -4.32 -17.66
C ALA A 168 -7.67 -3.67 -16.29
N PHE A 169 -6.69 -2.74 -16.20
CA PHE A 169 -6.46 -1.97 -14.99
C PHE A 169 -7.62 -1.02 -14.66
N VAL A 170 -8.16 -0.31 -15.65
CA VAL A 170 -9.31 0.58 -15.47
C VAL A 170 -10.53 -0.20 -15.00
N GLN A 171 -10.86 -1.31 -15.66
CA GLN A 171 -11.99 -2.18 -15.27
C GLN A 171 -11.84 -2.71 -13.85
N PHE A 172 -10.62 -3.09 -13.45
CA PHE A 172 -10.36 -3.52 -12.08
C PHE A 172 -10.60 -2.40 -11.07
N ALA A 173 -10.04 -1.21 -11.30
CA ALA A 173 -10.18 -0.08 -10.38
C ALA A 173 -11.63 0.42 -10.26
N GLU A 174 -12.41 0.37 -11.35
CA GLU A 174 -13.80 0.82 -11.33
C GLU A 174 -14.76 -0.18 -10.68
N LYS A 175 -14.55 -1.48 -10.89
CA LYS A 175 -15.48 -2.52 -10.39
C LYS A 175 -14.84 -3.86 -10.08
N GLY A 176 -13.83 -4.29 -10.84
CA GLY A 176 -13.27 -5.64 -10.69
C GLY A 176 -12.68 -5.92 -9.31
N TYR A 177 -12.21 -4.91 -8.59
CA TYR A 177 -11.69 -5.06 -7.22
C TYR A 177 -12.70 -5.70 -6.25
N THR A 178 -14.01 -5.55 -6.47
CA THR A 178 -15.04 -6.15 -5.60
C THR A 178 -15.06 -7.67 -5.63
N GLN A 179 -14.50 -8.27 -6.69
CA GLN A 179 -14.38 -9.71 -6.84
C GLN A 179 -13.09 -10.25 -6.22
N SER A 180 -12.16 -9.36 -5.86
CA SER A 180 -10.91 -9.73 -5.18
C SER A 180 -11.12 -9.84 -3.66
N HIS A 181 -10.20 -10.52 -2.98
CA HIS A 181 -10.26 -10.67 -1.53
C HIS A 181 -9.82 -9.36 -0.83
N PRO A 182 -10.71 -8.67 -0.08
CA PRO A 182 -10.34 -7.47 0.66
C PRO A 182 -9.42 -7.81 1.82
N GLN A 183 -8.30 -7.12 1.93
CA GLN A 183 -7.40 -7.21 3.07
C GLN A 183 -7.38 -5.87 3.82
N PRO A 184 -7.38 -5.85 5.16
CA PRO A 184 -7.17 -4.58 5.88
C PRO A 184 -5.79 -4.03 5.53
N VAL A 185 -5.66 -2.71 5.39
CA VAL A 185 -4.34 -2.09 5.22
C VAL A 185 -3.54 -2.31 6.52
N PRO A 186 -2.36 -2.94 6.46
CA PRO A 186 -1.53 -3.14 7.65
C PRO A 186 -1.16 -1.80 8.29
N ALA A 187 -1.23 -1.75 9.62
CA ALA A 187 -0.78 -0.58 10.37
C ALA A 187 0.73 -0.39 10.21
N ILE A 188 1.19 0.86 10.33
CA ILE A 188 2.61 1.16 10.42
C ILE A 188 3.18 0.40 11.63
N PRO A 189 4.24 -0.41 11.46
CA PRO A 189 4.93 -1.01 12.59
C PRO A 189 5.33 0.10 13.56
N SER A 190 4.69 0.15 14.72
CA SER A 190 5.10 1.08 15.76
C SER A 190 6.36 0.52 16.40
N ALA A 191 7.40 1.34 16.61
CA ALA A 191 8.64 0.89 17.28
C ALA A 191 8.36 0.18 18.63
N VAL A 192 7.27 0.56 19.30
CA VAL A 192 6.78 -0.07 20.53
C VAL A 192 6.26 -1.50 20.30
N ASN A 193 5.56 -1.76 19.19
CA ASN A 193 5.05 -3.10 18.85
C ASN A 193 6.17 -4.03 18.38
N GLU A 194 7.23 -3.51 17.76
CA GLU A 194 8.39 -4.30 17.38
C GLU A 194 9.23 -4.72 18.60
N PHE A 195 9.37 -3.83 19.59
CA PHE A 195 10.03 -4.13 20.86
C PHE A 195 9.19 -5.02 21.79
N LEU A 196 7.89 -4.77 21.91
CA LEU A 196 7.00 -5.49 22.83
C LEU A 196 6.34 -6.72 22.21
N GLY A 197 6.31 -6.85 20.88
CA GLY A 197 5.67 -7.97 20.17
C GLY A 197 6.16 -9.35 20.61
N PRO A 198 7.49 -9.59 20.70
CA PRO A 198 8.04 -10.83 21.23
C PRO A 198 7.68 -11.07 22.71
N LEU A 199 7.60 -9.99 23.50
CA LEU A 199 7.23 -10.06 24.92
C LEU A 199 5.75 -10.43 25.08
N GLN A 200 4.89 -9.82 24.26
CA GLN A 200 3.45 -9.96 24.30
C GLN A 200 2.98 -11.35 23.84
N SER A 201 3.65 -11.94 22.84
CA SER A 201 3.42 -13.34 22.45
C SER A 201 3.92 -14.32 23.52
N TYR A 202 5.02 -14.02 24.20
CA TYR A 202 5.49 -14.82 25.35
C TYR A 202 4.48 -14.80 26.52
N PHE A 203 3.91 -13.64 26.83
CA PHE A 203 2.88 -13.51 27.87
C PHE A 203 1.51 -14.06 27.47
N ALA A 204 1.19 -14.13 26.17
CA ALA A 204 -0.06 -14.69 25.66
C ALA A 204 0.01 -16.21 25.43
N ALA A 205 1.19 -16.76 25.14
CA ALA A 205 1.40 -18.18 24.87
C ALA A 205 1.52 -19.02 26.15
N GLU A 206 1.98 -18.44 27.25
CA GLU A 206 1.98 -19.13 28.53
C GLU A 206 0.80 -18.69 29.39
N ASN A 207 0.23 -19.66 30.11
CA ASN A 207 -0.86 -19.49 31.08
C ASN A 207 -0.39 -18.70 32.34
N ILE A 208 0.48 -17.70 32.16
CA ILE A 208 1.09 -16.89 33.22
C ILE A 208 0.03 -16.06 33.94
N THR A 209 -1.11 -15.74 33.32
CA THR A 209 -2.24 -15.15 34.04
C THR A 209 -2.74 -16.06 35.16
N SER A 210 -2.75 -17.38 34.97
CA SER A 210 -3.11 -18.34 36.03
C SER A 210 -2.02 -18.48 37.10
N LEU A 211 -0.74 -18.50 36.71
CA LEU A 211 0.39 -18.58 37.66
C LEU A 211 0.57 -17.28 38.46
N ALA A 212 0.39 -16.12 37.83
CA ALA A 212 0.46 -14.81 38.46
C ALA A 212 -0.74 -14.59 39.40
N THR A 213 -1.94 -15.03 39.02
CA THR A 213 -3.09 -14.99 39.93
C THR A 213 -2.90 -15.92 41.12
N LEU A 214 -2.37 -17.14 40.91
CA LEU A 214 -2.06 -18.09 41.99
C LEU A 214 -0.95 -17.57 42.93
N SER A 215 0.09 -16.93 42.40
CA SER A 215 1.19 -16.38 43.22
C SER A 215 0.73 -15.18 44.05
N ILE A 216 -0.10 -14.30 43.48
CA ILE A 216 -0.74 -13.20 44.23
C ILE A 216 -1.66 -13.76 45.31
N PHE A 217 -2.47 -14.79 45.02
CA PHE A 217 -3.35 -15.42 46.01
C PHE A 217 -2.57 -16.08 47.15
N ALA A 218 -1.48 -16.78 46.84
CA ALA A 218 -0.60 -17.40 47.83
C ALA A 218 0.07 -16.35 48.73
N LEU A 219 0.51 -15.22 48.16
CA LEU A 219 1.12 -14.13 48.92
C LEU A 219 0.10 -13.45 49.85
N VAL A 220 -1.13 -13.21 49.36
CA VAL A 220 -2.23 -12.68 50.18
C VAL A 220 -2.63 -13.65 51.30
N ALA A 221 -2.71 -14.95 51.02
CA ALA A 221 -3.00 -15.98 52.01
C ALA A 221 -1.90 -16.06 53.09
N LEU A 222 -0.63 -16.00 52.71
CA LEU A 222 0.50 -15.96 53.64
C LEU A 222 0.45 -14.73 54.55
N LEU A 223 0.15 -13.55 53.99
CA LEU A 223 -0.02 -12.32 54.77
C LEU A 223 -1.22 -12.41 55.73
N PHE A 224 -2.30 -13.08 55.33
CA PHE A 224 -3.48 -13.27 56.17
C PHE A 224 -3.24 -14.26 57.31
N VAL A 225 -2.57 -15.38 57.04
CA VAL A 225 -2.16 -16.37 58.04
C VAL A 225 -1.16 -15.75 59.01
N GLY A 226 -0.16 -15.01 58.52
CA GLY A 226 0.79 -14.29 59.36
C GLY A 226 0.10 -13.30 60.31
N LYS A 227 -0.89 -12.54 59.82
CA LYS A 227 -1.71 -11.65 60.65
C LYS A 227 -2.57 -12.40 61.67
N LYS A 228 -3.15 -13.55 61.32
CA LYS A 228 -3.94 -14.39 62.23
C LYS A 228 -3.09 -15.01 63.33
N VAL A 229 -1.91 -15.54 62.99
CA VAL A 229 -0.95 -16.13 63.94
C VAL A 229 -0.43 -15.06 64.89
N ALA A 230 -0.03 -13.88 64.38
CA ALA A 230 0.38 -12.76 65.23
C ALA A 230 -0.72 -12.31 66.21
N LYS A 231 -1.99 -12.35 65.80
CA LYS A 231 -3.13 -12.02 66.66
C LYS A 231 -3.41 -13.07 67.73
N ILE A 232 -3.16 -14.36 67.46
CA ILE A 232 -3.28 -15.47 68.41
C ILE A 232 -2.16 -15.42 69.46
N PHE A 233 -0.93 -15.10 69.05
CA PHE A 233 0.19 -14.90 69.99
C PHE A 233 0.08 -13.59 70.79
N SER A 234 -0.74 -12.64 70.35
CA SER A 234 -0.99 -11.38 71.06
C SER A 234 -2.14 -11.45 72.08
N SER A 235 -2.83 -12.58 72.25
CA SER A 235 -3.90 -12.73 73.25
C SER A 235 -3.44 -13.52 74.50
N GLU A 236 -2.64 -12.85 75.33
CA GLU A 236 -2.56 -12.78 76.83
C GLU A 236 -2.55 -14.06 77.74
N PRO A 237 -1.95 -14.00 78.96
CA PRO A 237 -2.66 -13.35 80.09
C PRO A 237 -1.82 -12.62 81.19
N ALA A 238 -2.49 -11.60 81.76
CA ALA A 238 -2.64 -11.28 83.20
C ALA A 238 -1.48 -10.66 84.00
N LYS A 239 -1.63 -9.37 84.32
CA LYS A 239 -0.93 -8.66 85.40
C LYS A 239 -1.47 -9.05 86.78
N THR A 240 -0.69 -9.76 87.59
CA THR A 240 -0.89 -9.83 89.05
C THR A 240 -0.15 -8.67 89.72
N LYS A 241 -0.92 -7.80 90.39
CA LYS A 241 -0.45 -6.66 91.19
C LYS A 241 0.33 -7.14 92.41
N ASN A 242 1.53 -6.61 92.63
CA ASN A 242 2.14 -6.53 93.97
C ASN A 242 2.12 -5.08 94.45
N LYS A 243 1.44 -4.81 95.56
CA LYS A 243 1.54 -3.57 96.34
C LYS A 243 2.68 -3.72 97.36
N SER A 244 3.58 -2.75 97.36
CA SER A 244 4.65 -2.54 98.35
C SER A 244 4.09 -2.21 99.74
N LYS A 245 4.91 -2.52 100.76
CA LYS A 245 5.02 -1.97 102.12
C LYS A 245 4.09 -0.82 102.48
#